data_AF-A0A7W2I5G3-F1
#
_entry.id   AF-A0A7W2I5G3-F1
#
_cell.length_a   1.000
_cell.length_b   1.000
_cell.length_c   1.000
_cell.angle_alpha   90.00
_cell.angle_beta   90.00
_cell.angle_gamma   90.00
#
_symmetry.space_group_name_H-M   'P 1'
#
loop_
_entity.id
_entity.type
_entity.pdbx_description
1 polymer ?
#
loop_
_entity_poly.entity_id
_entity_poly.type
_entity_poly.pdbx_seq_one_letter_code
_entity_poly.pdbx_strand_id
1 'polypeptide(L)'
;MGHNVMPFDLSRTIHIFQMTESGGVERVIVRDASAKVQVAMIQQHLQHESIAFQRGDYSDPASLHGANMPGLQELQAGASRIKVSYSPLSTGAEIIFTTTDIKLLTAVHRWFGAQLSEHGADAKAE
;
A
#
# COMPACT_ATOMS: atom_id res chain seq x y z
N MET A 1 -7.53 -11.22 12.25
CA MET A 1 -8.38 -11.10 11.04
C MET A 1 -7.60 -10.65 9.80
N GLY A 2 -6.40 -10.06 9.93
CA GLY A 2 -5.61 -9.59 8.78
C GLY A 2 -4.89 -10.64 7.92
N HIS A 3 -4.73 -11.90 8.35
CA HIS A 3 -3.99 -12.92 7.57
C HIS A 3 -4.59 -13.26 6.20
N ASN A 4 -5.89 -13.03 5.99
CA ASN A 4 -6.51 -13.23 4.68
C ASN A 4 -6.19 -12.10 3.70
N VAL A 5 -5.92 -10.90 4.21
CA VAL A 5 -5.63 -9.69 3.42
C VAL A 5 -4.13 -9.54 3.23
N MET A 6 -3.35 -9.66 4.31
CA MET A 6 -1.90 -9.65 4.29
C MET A 6 -1.37 -11.07 4.53
N PRO A 7 -1.00 -11.82 3.47
CA PRO A 7 -0.67 -13.24 3.56
C PRO A 7 0.79 -13.49 4.06
N PHE A 8 1.34 -12.57 4.85
CA PHE A 8 2.69 -12.64 5.42
C PHE A 8 2.67 -12.18 6.88
N ASP A 9 3.67 -12.59 7.66
CA ASP A 9 3.78 -12.22 9.07
C ASP A 9 4.16 -10.74 9.25
N LEU A 10 3.18 -9.93 9.66
CA LEU A 10 3.33 -8.49 9.91
C LEU A 10 4.51 -8.16 10.83
N SER A 11 4.68 -8.92 11.92
CA SER A 11 5.73 -8.67 12.92
C SER A 11 7.14 -8.83 12.38
N ARG A 12 7.27 -9.57 11.27
CA ARG A 12 8.52 -9.79 10.54
C ARG A 12 8.70 -8.85 9.35
N THR A 13 7.78 -7.94 9.14
CA THR A 13 7.78 -6.98 8.04
C THR A 13 7.69 -5.55 8.55
N ILE A 14 7.92 -4.60 7.65
CA ILE A 14 7.70 -3.18 7.87
C ILE A 14 6.97 -2.66 6.64
N HIS A 15 5.81 -2.03 6.86
CA HIS A 15 5.13 -1.21 5.86
C HIS A 15 5.74 0.19 5.87
N ILE A 16 6.03 0.71 4.70
CA ILE A 16 6.66 2.01 4.52
C ILE A 16 5.75 2.79 3.59
N PHE A 17 5.31 3.95 4.07
CA PHE A 17 4.48 4.86 3.29
C PHE A 17 5.24 6.17 3.12
N GLN A 18 5.69 6.43 1.90
CA GLN A 18 6.37 7.66 1.52
C GLN A 18 5.42 8.55 0.73
N MET A 19 5.15 9.74 1.24
CA MET A 19 4.41 10.76 0.49
C MET A 19 5.39 11.52 -0.41
N THR A 20 5.06 11.69 -1.69
CA THR A 20 5.89 12.44 -2.64
C THR A 20 5.11 13.61 -3.23
N GLU A 21 5.81 14.56 -3.87
CA GLU A 21 5.17 15.72 -4.53
C GLU A 21 4.22 15.32 -5.67
N SER A 22 4.37 14.10 -6.22
CA SER A 22 3.58 13.61 -7.35
C SER A 22 2.70 12.40 -7.02
N GLY A 23 2.64 11.99 -5.75
CA GLY A 23 1.81 10.89 -5.28
C GLY A 23 2.37 10.25 -4.01
N GLY A 24 2.74 8.98 -4.08
CA GLY A 24 3.31 8.26 -2.95
C GLY A 24 3.87 6.89 -3.33
N VAL A 25 4.71 6.35 -2.47
CA VAL A 25 5.25 4.99 -2.56
C VAL A 25 4.81 4.20 -1.34
N GLU A 26 4.13 3.09 -1.57
CA GLU A 26 3.90 2.05 -0.58
C GLU A 26 4.96 0.98 -0.78
N ARG A 27 5.67 0.60 0.28
CA ARG A 27 6.66 -0.46 0.23
C ARG A 27 6.47 -1.38 1.42
N VAL A 28 6.55 -2.68 1.18
CA VAL A 28 6.58 -3.67 2.26
C VAL A 28 7.89 -4.42 2.16
N ILE A 29 8.64 -4.46 3.25
CA ILE A 29 9.93 -5.15 3.33
C ILE A 29 10.00 -6.09 4.54
N VAL A 30 10.82 -7.12 4.43
CA VAL A 30 11.17 -7.98 5.56
C VAL A 30 12.17 -7.29 6.50
N ARG A 31 12.05 -7.55 7.80
CA ARG A 31 13.05 -7.15 8.82
C ARG A 31 14.34 -7.97 8.70
N ASP A 32 14.24 -9.21 8.23
CA ASP A 32 15.35 -10.14 8.02
C ASP A 32 15.42 -10.55 6.54
N ALA A 33 16.48 -10.10 5.85
CA ALA A 33 16.68 -10.34 4.42
C ALA A 33 16.84 -11.82 4.02
N SER A 34 17.06 -12.71 4.99
CA SER A 34 17.10 -14.15 4.78
C SER A 34 15.70 -14.79 4.68
N ALA A 35 14.63 -14.08 5.04
CA ALA A 35 13.25 -14.56 5.04
C ALA A 35 12.64 -14.66 3.63
N LYS A 36 13.21 -15.52 2.77
CA LYS A 36 12.83 -15.63 1.34
C LYS A 36 11.36 -15.97 1.10
N VAL A 37 10.74 -16.76 1.99
CA VAL A 37 9.30 -17.09 1.92
C VAL A 37 8.45 -15.81 2.10
N GLN A 38 8.78 -14.98 3.09
CA GLN A 38 8.09 -13.72 3.34
C GLN A 38 8.26 -12.75 2.15
N VAL A 39 9.47 -12.67 1.58
CA VAL A 39 9.71 -11.83 0.38
C VAL A 39 8.81 -12.25 -0.78
N ALA A 40 8.68 -13.56 -1.05
CA ALA A 40 7.83 -14.06 -2.12
C ALA A 40 6.33 -13.74 -1.86
N MET A 41 5.87 -13.90 -0.62
CA MET A 41 4.50 -13.57 -0.22
C MET A 41 4.20 -12.08 -0.39
N ILE A 42 5.12 -11.19 0.03
CA ILE A 42 5.01 -9.74 -0.16
C ILE A 42 4.95 -9.39 -1.65
N GLN A 43 5.86 -9.95 -2.45
CA GLN A 43 5.91 -9.68 -3.88
C GLN A 43 4.61 -10.08 -4.59
N GLN A 44 4.07 -11.26 -4.27
CA GLN A 44 2.80 -11.72 -4.82
C GLN A 44 1.62 -10.84 -4.37
N HIS A 45 1.58 -10.49 -3.08
CA HIS A 45 0.53 -9.64 -2.53
C HIS A 45 0.52 -8.25 -3.19
N LEU A 46 1.65 -7.53 -3.18
CA LEU A 46 1.72 -6.18 -3.76
C LEU A 46 1.49 -6.18 -5.28
N GLN A 47 1.82 -7.28 -5.96
CA GLN A 47 1.48 -7.41 -7.37
C GLN A 47 -0.04 -7.47 -7.57
N HIS A 48 -0.75 -8.28 -6.78
CA HIS A 48 -2.20 -8.36 -6.82
C HIS A 48 -2.87 -7.03 -6.45
N GLU A 49 -2.45 -6.41 -5.34
CA GLU A 49 -2.95 -5.10 -4.90
C GLU A 49 -2.75 -4.04 -5.98
N SER A 50 -1.58 -4.00 -6.62
CA SER A 50 -1.33 -3.03 -7.69
C SER A 50 -2.32 -3.15 -8.86
N ILE A 51 -2.71 -4.38 -9.22
CA ILE A 51 -3.67 -4.65 -10.29
C ILE A 51 -5.09 -4.23 -9.87
N ALA A 52 -5.44 -4.45 -8.61
CA ALA A 52 -6.72 -4.03 -8.03
C ALA A 52 -6.81 -2.49 -7.97
N PHE A 53 -5.79 -1.84 -7.43
CA PHE A 53 -5.72 -0.37 -7.30
C PHE A 53 -5.77 0.34 -8.65
N GLN A 54 -5.15 -0.21 -9.71
CA GLN A 54 -5.29 0.32 -11.07
C GLN A 54 -6.74 0.42 -11.55
N ARG A 55 -7.64 -0.41 -11.00
CA ARG A 55 -9.08 -0.44 -11.33
C ARG A 55 -9.93 0.30 -10.29
N GLY A 56 -9.31 0.93 -9.30
CA GLY A 56 -10.02 1.54 -8.18
C GLY A 56 -10.61 0.53 -7.21
N ASP A 57 -10.16 -0.73 -7.25
CA ASP A 57 -10.56 -1.73 -6.29
C ASP A 57 -9.63 -1.68 -5.08
N TYR A 58 -10.13 -1.14 -3.98
CA TYR A 58 -9.45 -1.08 -2.69
C TYR A 58 -10.19 -1.89 -1.62
N SER A 59 -10.89 -2.95 -2.04
CA SER A 59 -11.69 -3.78 -1.14
C SER A 59 -10.86 -4.46 -0.04
N ASP A 60 -9.62 -4.85 -0.34
CA ASP A 60 -8.69 -5.46 0.60
C ASP A 60 -8.35 -4.50 1.77
N PRO A 61 -7.80 -3.28 1.53
CA PRO A 61 -7.65 -2.27 2.59
C PRO A 61 -8.96 -1.90 3.30
N ALA A 62 -10.07 -1.79 2.56
CA ALA A 62 -11.38 -1.45 3.13
C ALA A 62 -11.88 -2.53 4.10
N SER A 63 -11.61 -3.80 3.83
CA SER A 63 -12.01 -4.92 4.68
C SER A 63 -11.26 -4.93 6.02
N LEU A 64 -10.01 -4.45 6.00
CA LEU A 64 -9.14 -4.44 7.17
C LEU A 64 -9.35 -3.21 8.05
N HIS A 65 -9.52 -2.03 7.43
CA HIS A 65 -9.54 -0.75 8.14
C HIS A 65 -10.87 0.01 8.04
N GLY A 66 -11.84 -0.55 7.33
CA GLY A 66 -13.16 0.04 7.11
C GLY A 66 -13.25 0.90 5.85
N ALA A 67 -14.44 0.89 5.24
CA ALA A 67 -14.74 1.61 3.99
C ALA A 67 -14.71 3.16 4.11
N ASN A 68 -14.62 3.68 5.34
CA ASN A 68 -14.55 5.12 5.62
C ASN A 68 -13.11 5.62 5.85
N MET A 69 -12.10 4.80 5.54
CA MET A 69 -10.71 5.21 5.65
C MET A 69 -10.47 6.50 4.83
N PRO A 70 -9.81 7.53 5.42
CA PRO A 70 -9.57 8.79 4.74
C PRO A 70 -8.92 8.61 3.36
N GLY A 71 -9.47 9.26 2.33
CA GLY A 71 -8.96 9.24 0.96
C GLY A 71 -9.45 8.05 0.11
N LEU A 72 -9.96 6.98 0.72
CA LEU A 72 -10.31 5.75 0.00
C LEU A 72 -11.37 5.96 -1.08
N GLN A 73 -12.44 6.70 -0.78
CA GLN A 73 -13.52 6.96 -1.73
C GLN A 73 -13.04 7.79 -2.92
N GLU A 74 -12.18 8.78 -2.68
CA GLU A 74 -11.59 9.60 -3.73
C GLU A 74 -10.64 8.79 -4.63
N LEU A 75 -9.86 7.87 -4.06
CA LEU A 75 -8.99 6.97 -4.82
C LEU A 75 -9.81 6.02 -5.70
N GLN A 76 -10.88 5.41 -5.17
CA GLN A 76 -11.80 4.56 -5.91
C GLN A 76 -12.44 5.31 -7.10
N ALA A 77 -13.00 6.50 -6.85
CA ALA A 77 -13.64 7.31 -7.89
C ALA A 77 -12.63 7.90 -8.90
N GLY A 78 -11.37 8.07 -8.50
CA GLY A 78 -10.33 8.72 -9.27
C GLY A 78 -9.36 7.77 -9.98
N ALA A 79 -9.54 6.46 -9.88
CA ALA A 79 -8.54 5.46 -10.27
C ALA A 79 -7.96 5.65 -11.69
N SER A 80 -8.80 6.00 -12.68
CA SER A 80 -8.35 6.24 -14.06
C SER A 80 -7.38 7.41 -14.22
N ARG A 81 -7.23 8.26 -13.19
CA ARG A 81 -6.35 9.42 -13.13
C ARG A 81 -5.15 9.23 -12.20
N ILE A 82 -4.94 8.01 -11.70
CA ILE A 82 -3.79 7.62 -10.90
C ILE A 82 -3.05 6.54 -11.64
N LYS A 83 -1.78 6.79 -11.96
CA LYS A 83 -0.89 5.74 -12.44
C LYS A 83 -0.42 4.95 -11.23
N VAL A 84 -0.69 3.65 -11.24
CA VAL A 84 -0.23 2.71 -10.21
C VAL A 84 0.72 1.72 -10.86
N SER A 85 1.94 1.61 -10.34
CA SER A 85 2.95 0.67 -10.85
C SER A 85 3.62 -0.12 -9.73
N TYR A 86 3.80 -1.41 -9.98
CA TYR A 86 4.46 -2.35 -9.07
C TYR A 86 5.95 -2.55 -9.44
N SER A 87 6.80 -2.76 -8.43
CA SER A 87 8.17 -3.21 -8.60
C SER A 87 8.58 -4.21 -7.50
N PRO A 88 9.16 -5.38 -7.84
CA PRO A 88 9.71 -6.29 -6.85
C PRO A 88 11.05 -5.77 -6.30
N LEU A 89 11.32 -6.05 -5.02
CA LEU A 89 12.59 -5.75 -4.34
C LEU A 89 13.23 -7.04 -3.83
N SER A 90 14.55 -7.04 -3.63
CA SER A 90 15.25 -8.20 -3.05
C SER A 90 14.82 -8.53 -1.61
N THR A 91 14.20 -7.57 -0.93
CA THR A 91 13.69 -7.66 0.46
C THR A 91 12.17 -7.52 0.56
N GLY A 92 11.43 -7.46 -0.56
CA GLY A 92 9.99 -7.24 -0.56
C GLY A 92 9.47 -6.73 -1.89
N ALA A 93 8.61 -5.70 -1.88
CA ALA A 93 8.12 -5.04 -3.08
C ALA A 93 7.63 -3.61 -2.78
N GLU A 94 7.37 -2.84 -3.83
CA GLU A 94 6.74 -1.52 -3.74
C GLU A 94 5.67 -1.29 -4.81
N ILE A 95 4.74 -0.40 -4.48
CA ILE A 95 3.70 0.16 -5.36
C ILE A 95 3.89 1.67 -5.37
N ILE A 96 4.01 2.24 -6.57
CA ILE A 96 4.15 3.68 -6.79
C ILE A 96 2.83 4.21 -7.35
N PHE A 97 2.30 5.23 -6.67
CA PHE A 97 1.14 5.99 -7.09
C PHE A 97 1.61 7.33 -7.63
N THR A 98 1.18 7.70 -8.83
CA THR A 98 1.52 8.99 -9.46
C THR A 98 0.28 9.63 -10.06
N THR A 99 0.09 10.92 -9.79
CA THR A 99 -1.01 11.71 -10.35
C THR A 99 -0.61 13.19 -10.48
N THR A 100 -1.26 13.89 -11.41
CA THR A 100 -1.17 15.36 -11.53
C THR A 100 -2.42 16.05 -11.00
N ASP A 101 -3.44 15.30 -10.55
CA ASP A 101 -4.65 15.85 -9.94
C ASP A 101 -4.38 16.10 -8.44
N ILE A 102 -4.40 17.37 -8.03
CA ILE A 102 -4.10 17.79 -6.66
C ILE A 102 -5.06 17.17 -5.63
N LYS A 103 -6.31 16.89 -6.01
CA LYS A 103 -7.29 16.26 -5.11
C LYS A 103 -6.93 14.80 -4.87
N LEU A 104 -6.48 14.10 -5.91
CA LEU A 104 -6.06 12.70 -5.81
C LEU A 104 -4.70 12.57 -5.11
N LEU A 105 -3.78 13.51 -5.31
CA LEU A 105 -2.56 13.61 -4.51
C LEU A 105 -2.89 13.70 -3.02
N THR A 106 -3.79 14.63 -2.66
CA THR A 106 -4.27 14.79 -1.29
C THR A 106 -4.93 13.50 -0.76
N ALA A 107 -5.67 12.78 -1.60
CA ALA A 107 -6.29 11.52 -1.23
C ALA A 107 -5.26 10.42 -0.94
N VAL A 108 -4.22 10.28 -1.77
CA VAL A 108 -3.10 9.34 -1.53
C VAL A 108 -2.44 9.65 -0.19
N HIS A 109 -2.14 10.93 0.09
CA HIS A 109 -1.50 11.33 1.34
C HIS A 109 -2.38 11.06 2.56
N ARG A 110 -3.69 11.34 2.47
CA ARG A 110 -4.64 11.02 3.55
C ARG A 110 -4.74 9.53 3.80
N TRP A 111 -4.79 8.73 2.74
CA TRP A 111 -4.87 7.28 2.83
C TRP A 111 -3.61 6.69 3.44
N PHE A 112 -2.42 7.12 3.00
CA PHE A 112 -1.14 6.73 3.60
C PHE A 112 -1.03 7.14 5.07
N GLY A 113 -1.48 8.35 5.42
CA GLY A 113 -1.52 8.80 6.82
C GLY A 113 -2.41 7.92 7.71
N ALA A 114 -3.57 7.48 7.18
CA ALA A 114 -4.45 6.57 7.89
C ALA A 114 -3.83 5.18 8.07
N GLN A 115 -3.19 4.64 7.03
CA GLN A 115 -2.47 3.36 7.09
C GLN A 115 -1.34 3.40 8.14
N LEU A 116 -0.55 4.46 8.19
CA LEU A 116 0.49 4.66 9.20
C LEU A 116 -0.05 4.61 10.63
N SER A 117 -1.22 5.21 10.86
CA SER A 117 -1.87 5.22 12.18
C SER A 117 -2.37 3.83 12.60
N GLU A 118 -2.91 3.05 11.66
CA GLU A 118 -3.55 1.76 11.93
C GLU A 118 -2.54 0.62 12.11
N HIS A 119 -1.44 0.63 11.35
CA HIS A 119 -0.39 -0.41 11.43
C HIS A 119 0.60 -0.19 12.59
N GLY A 120 0.59 0.99 13.22
CA GLY A 120 1.36 1.27 14.44
C GLY A 120 2.86 0.96 14.30
N ALA A 121 3.38 0.08 15.16
CA ALA A 121 4.81 -0.25 15.23
C ALA A 121 5.35 -1.03 14.00
N ASP A 122 4.46 -1.57 13.16
CA ASP A 122 4.81 -2.29 11.94
C ASP A 122 4.72 -1.41 10.67
N ALA A 123 4.47 -0.10 10.84
CA ALA A 123 4.56 0.88 9.77
C ALA A 123 5.47 2.07 10.13
N LYS A 124 6.07 2.68 9.12
CA LYS A 124 6.81 3.95 9.25
C LYS A 124 6.65 4.86 8.04
N ALA A 125 6.75 6.15 8.27
CA ALA A 125 6.87 7.14 7.22
C ALA A 125 8.33 7.23 6.73
N GLU A 126 8.50 7.58 5.45
CA GLU A 126 9.77 7.99 4.83
C GLU A 126 9.59 9.28 4.04
#